data_AF-A0A0D7BQJ9-F1
#
_entry.id   AF-A0A0D7BQJ9-F1
#
_cell.length_a   1.000
_cell.length_b   1.000
_cell.length_c   1.000
_cell.angle_alpha   90.00
_cell.angle_beta   90.00
_cell.angle_gamma   90.00
#
_symmetry.space_group_name_H-M   'P 1'
#
loop_
_entity.id
_entity.type
_entity.pdbx_description
1 polymer ?
#
loop_
_entity_poly.entity_id
_entity_poly.type
_entity_poly.pdbx_seq_one_letter_code
_entity_poly.pdbx_strand_id
1 'polypeptide(L)'
;MFQLLPALSLLSTSVYRDTPGYVDPADNGGASLAYLLSPTYPPGQREPLNIIISGKSDPAVLEDQINNGGLKNYFLSLNFSTNCFSAKDVTAVQVANLGDGNGDRNQTEVMRYNFGNADNGACTEVIDGGNHFRYWRQNGSDANTGAVFIASSYEFPLDKSHDIVPNGYNLGRDYIVGNITKSTVPTLDLTQDGARYSGATSYGGYTYNTTINYVSGLLSNTSIGINHNATVEIPGVTNAVDGLVAVFEVSITGRPDGTTASPANSRSMSASATTSGGSEDGTPTTYAPSLAFMYTITGMILTIALGQQGW
;
A
#
# COMPACT_ATOMS: atom_id res chain seq x y z
N MET A 1 -37.93 -54.91 -27.52
CA MET A 1 -37.08 -53.94 -28.23
C MET A 1 -36.85 -52.77 -27.28
N PHE A 2 -35.77 -52.79 -26.50
CA PHE A 2 -35.41 -51.73 -25.56
C PHE A 2 -34.27 -50.93 -26.17
N GLN A 3 -34.53 -49.66 -26.53
CA GLN A 3 -33.52 -48.73 -27.01
C GLN A 3 -32.82 -48.07 -25.82
N LEU A 4 -31.51 -48.27 -25.72
CA LEU A 4 -30.63 -47.51 -24.83
C LEU A 4 -30.39 -46.12 -25.43
N LEU A 5 -30.73 -45.07 -24.69
CA LEU A 5 -30.31 -43.69 -24.98
C LEU A 5 -28.90 -43.46 -24.43
N PRO A 6 -27.99 -42.78 -25.15
CA PRO A 6 -26.66 -42.47 -24.64
C PRO A 6 -26.73 -41.32 -23.64
N ALA A 7 -26.03 -41.46 -22.52
CA ALA A 7 -25.81 -40.39 -21.57
C ALA A 7 -24.89 -39.33 -22.19
N LEU A 8 -25.42 -38.12 -22.38
CA LEU A 8 -24.67 -36.97 -22.85
C LEU A 8 -23.79 -36.45 -21.70
N SER A 9 -22.50 -36.74 -21.77
CA SER A 9 -21.48 -36.18 -20.87
C SER A 9 -21.32 -34.68 -21.16
N LEU A 10 -21.84 -33.84 -20.27
CA LEU A 10 -21.55 -32.41 -20.27
C LEU A 10 -20.12 -32.21 -19.76
N LEU A 11 -19.19 -31.96 -20.68
CA LEU A 11 -17.87 -31.44 -20.38
C LEU A 11 -18.03 -30.00 -19.88
N SER A 12 -17.96 -29.82 -18.55
CA SER A 12 -17.82 -28.50 -17.94
C SER A 12 -16.44 -27.95 -18.28
N THR A 13 -16.34 -27.17 -19.35
CA THR A 13 -15.20 -26.28 -19.55
C THR A 13 -15.21 -25.26 -18.41
N SER A 14 -14.31 -25.43 -17.44
CA SER A 14 -13.99 -24.39 -16.47
C SER A 14 -13.50 -23.17 -17.25
N VAL A 15 -14.40 -22.23 -17.54
CA VAL A 15 -14.01 -20.88 -17.88
C VAL A 15 -13.31 -20.36 -16.64
N TYR A 16 -11.97 -20.37 -16.66
CA TYR A 16 -11.19 -19.61 -15.70
C TYR A 16 -11.62 -18.16 -15.90
N ARG A 17 -12.54 -17.68 -15.06
CA ARG A 17 -12.85 -16.24 -15.02
C ARG A 17 -11.51 -15.58 -14.66
N ASP A 18 -10.96 -14.81 -15.58
CA ASP A 18 -9.88 -13.87 -15.24
C ASP A 18 -10.48 -12.91 -14.22
N THR A 19 -10.24 -13.21 -12.94
CA THR A 19 -10.74 -12.37 -11.85
C THR A 19 -10.03 -11.03 -11.99
N PRO A 20 -10.77 -9.90 -12.01
CA PRO A 20 -10.15 -8.60 -12.11
C PRO A 20 -9.22 -8.36 -10.90
N GLY A 21 -8.14 -7.59 -11.12
CA GLY A 21 -7.18 -7.28 -10.06
C GLY A 21 -7.75 -6.39 -8.96
N TYR A 22 -8.82 -5.66 -9.25
CA TYR A 22 -9.65 -4.92 -8.30
C TYR A 22 -10.95 -4.55 -9.04
N VAL A 23 -12.01 -4.26 -8.29
CA VAL A 23 -13.23 -3.62 -8.82
C VAL A 23 -13.26 -2.19 -8.29
N ASP A 24 -13.68 -1.22 -9.11
CA ASP A 24 -13.83 0.16 -8.63
C ASP A 24 -14.91 0.20 -7.53
N PRO A 25 -14.58 0.68 -6.31
CA PRO A 25 -15.58 0.83 -5.26
C PRO A 25 -16.84 1.60 -5.70
N ALA A 26 -16.71 2.58 -6.60
CA ALA A 26 -17.82 3.42 -7.07
C ALA A 26 -18.87 2.63 -7.86
N ASP A 27 -18.51 1.52 -8.50
CA ASP A 27 -19.43 0.69 -9.30
C ASP A 27 -20.54 0.07 -8.45
N ASN A 28 -20.31 -0.09 -7.14
CA ASN A 28 -21.19 -0.77 -6.20
C ASN A 28 -21.49 0.06 -4.94
N GLY A 29 -21.49 1.40 -5.07
CA GLY A 29 -21.89 2.31 -3.99
C GLY A 29 -20.85 2.52 -2.88
N GLY A 30 -19.61 2.05 -3.08
CA GLY A 30 -18.44 2.43 -2.31
C GLY A 30 -17.73 3.66 -2.89
N ALA A 31 -16.52 3.92 -2.42
CA ALA A 31 -15.64 4.94 -2.99
C ALA A 31 -14.17 4.60 -2.72
N SER A 32 -13.26 5.05 -3.59
CA SER A 32 -11.81 5.03 -3.34
C SER A 32 -11.39 6.07 -2.28
N LEU A 33 -12.18 6.20 -1.22
CA LEU A 33 -12.06 7.21 -0.17
C LEU A 33 -12.38 6.57 1.19
N ALA A 34 -11.48 6.71 2.14
CA ALA A 34 -11.71 6.38 3.55
C ALA A 34 -12.22 7.61 4.31
N TYR A 35 -12.97 7.43 5.38
CA TYR A 35 -13.46 8.53 6.21
C TYR A 35 -13.29 8.21 7.68
N LEU A 36 -13.19 9.27 8.50
CA LEU A 36 -13.05 9.15 9.94
C LEU A 36 -14.43 8.97 10.60
N LEU A 37 -14.50 8.13 11.63
CA LEU A 37 -15.70 8.05 12.48
C LEU A 37 -15.88 9.30 13.35
N SER A 38 -14.78 10.00 13.61
CA SER A 38 -14.77 11.31 14.28
C SER A 38 -15.06 12.43 13.27
N PRO A 39 -15.66 13.55 13.71
CA PRO A 39 -15.92 14.68 12.83
C PRO A 39 -14.63 15.23 12.22
N THR A 40 -14.61 15.43 10.91
CA THR A 40 -13.63 16.26 10.22
C THR A 40 -14.05 17.73 10.24
N TYR A 41 -13.14 18.64 9.95
CA TYR A 41 -13.47 20.06 9.78
C TYR A 41 -12.93 20.60 8.45
N PRO A 42 -13.80 20.96 7.48
CA PRO A 42 -15.26 20.78 7.44
C PRO A 42 -15.75 19.31 7.59
N PRO A 43 -17.00 19.07 8.03
CA PRO A 43 -17.57 17.73 8.16
C PRO A 43 -17.67 16.97 6.82
N GLY A 44 -17.48 15.65 6.87
CA GLY A 44 -17.66 14.77 5.72
C GLY A 44 -16.46 14.67 4.78
N GLN A 45 -15.29 15.17 5.19
CA GLN A 45 -14.05 15.01 4.43
C GLN A 45 -13.53 13.57 4.55
N ARG A 46 -12.77 13.17 3.54
CA ARG A 46 -12.29 11.82 3.33
C ARG A 46 -10.83 11.81 2.91
N GLU A 47 -10.17 10.68 3.11
CA GLU A 47 -8.78 10.46 2.72
C GLU A 47 -8.69 9.52 1.51
N PRO A 48 -7.79 9.80 0.56
CA PRO A 48 -7.71 9.06 -0.69
C PRO A 48 -7.15 7.64 -0.48
N LEU A 49 -7.84 6.64 -1.03
CA LEU A 49 -7.28 5.30 -1.25
C LEU A 49 -6.41 5.35 -2.51
N ASN A 50 -5.19 5.86 -2.37
CA ASN A 50 -4.29 6.24 -3.47
C ASN A 50 -3.30 5.14 -3.89
N ILE A 51 -3.35 3.97 -3.28
CA ILE A 51 -2.61 2.77 -3.71
C ILE A 51 -3.55 1.54 -3.70
N ILE A 52 -3.35 0.64 -4.66
CA ILE A 52 -3.99 -0.68 -4.68
C ILE A 52 -2.91 -1.76 -4.85
N ILE A 53 -2.84 -2.75 -3.96
CA ILE A 53 -2.18 -4.02 -4.27
C ILE A 53 -3.22 -4.91 -4.95
N SER A 54 -3.01 -5.15 -6.24
CA SER A 54 -3.89 -5.92 -7.11
C SER A 54 -4.05 -7.35 -6.59
N GLY A 55 -5.27 -7.86 -6.67
CA GLY A 55 -5.63 -9.27 -6.50
C GLY A 55 -4.94 -10.21 -7.50
N LYS A 56 -4.28 -9.67 -8.55
CA LYS A 56 -3.40 -10.41 -9.46
C LYS A 56 -2.00 -10.67 -8.88
N SER A 57 -1.67 -10.10 -7.72
CA SER A 57 -0.44 -10.41 -6.99
C SER A 57 -0.42 -11.86 -6.52
N ASP A 58 0.76 -12.37 -6.17
CA ASP A 58 0.89 -13.71 -5.62
C ASP A 58 -0.03 -13.91 -4.40
N PRO A 59 -0.81 -15.02 -4.32
CA PRO A 59 -1.77 -15.21 -3.23
C PRO A 59 -1.16 -15.10 -1.84
N ALA A 60 0.10 -15.53 -1.67
CA ALA A 60 0.83 -15.41 -0.42
C ALA A 60 1.00 -13.94 0.01
N VAL A 61 1.30 -13.02 -0.91
CA VAL A 61 1.43 -11.58 -0.62
C VAL A 61 0.10 -11.00 -0.16
N LEU A 62 -1.01 -11.54 -0.67
CA LEU A 62 -2.34 -11.09 -0.28
C LEU A 62 -2.76 -11.64 1.08
N GLU A 63 -2.03 -12.50 1.79
CA GLU A 63 -2.41 -12.96 3.13
C GLU A 63 -1.98 -11.95 4.21
N ASP A 64 -2.89 -11.55 5.12
CA ASP A 64 -2.60 -10.56 6.19
C ASP A 64 -1.72 -11.13 7.31
N GLN A 65 -0.45 -11.38 7.02
CA GLN A 65 0.49 -12.03 7.93
C GLN A 65 1.95 -11.62 7.65
N ILE A 66 2.84 -11.87 8.61
CA ILE A 66 4.29 -11.60 8.50
C ILE A 66 5.06 -12.83 7.98
N ASN A 67 4.56 -14.03 8.24
CA ASN A 67 5.17 -15.28 7.79
C ASN A 67 4.86 -15.57 6.31
N ASN A 68 5.60 -16.51 5.72
CA ASN A 68 5.32 -17.08 4.39
C ASN A 68 5.32 -16.07 3.21
N GLY A 69 5.94 -14.91 3.39
CA GLY A 69 5.95 -13.84 2.40
C GLY A 69 4.65 -13.03 2.35
N GLY A 70 3.91 -12.99 3.46
CA GLY A 70 2.62 -12.31 3.58
C GLY A 70 2.66 -10.80 3.42
N LEU A 71 1.48 -10.19 3.39
CA LEU A 71 1.26 -8.76 3.17
C LEU A 71 2.10 -7.88 4.11
N LYS A 72 2.14 -8.22 5.41
CA LYS A 72 2.93 -7.46 6.39
C LYS A 72 4.43 -7.68 6.22
N ASN A 73 4.85 -8.82 5.69
CA ASN A 73 6.25 -9.05 5.31
C ASN A 73 6.66 -8.18 4.13
N TYR A 74 5.79 -8.09 3.12
CA TYR A 74 5.98 -7.17 2.00
C TYR A 74 6.05 -5.72 2.50
N PHE A 75 5.16 -5.28 3.39
CA PHE A 75 5.28 -3.94 3.98
C PHE A 75 6.61 -3.71 4.70
N LEU A 76 7.13 -4.71 5.42
CA LEU A 76 8.45 -4.64 6.04
C LEU A 76 9.58 -4.49 5.01
N SER A 77 9.47 -5.10 3.82
CA SER A 77 10.44 -4.91 2.73
C SER A 77 10.39 -3.51 2.11
N LEU A 78 9.29 -2.78 2.32
CA LEU A 78 9.12 -1.37 1.93
C LEU A 78 9.55 -0.39 3.03
N ASN A 79 10.12 -0.88 4.14
CA ASN A 79 10.43 -0.14 5.37
C ASN A 79 9.19 0.38 6.11
N PHE A 80 8.12 -0.41 6.19
CA PHE A 80 6.95 -0.11 7.01
C PHE A 80 6.71 -1.21 8.03
N SER A 81 6.54 -0.84 9.29
CA SER A 81 6.12 -1.76 10.35
C SER A 81 4.80 -1.31 10.96
N THR A 82 4.14 -2.21 11.69
CA THR A 82 2.92 -1.88 12.43
C THR A 82 3.21 -0.75 13.42
N ASN A 83 2.18 0.03 13.74
CA ASN A 83 2.25 1.14 14.70
C ASN A 83 3.03 0.79 15.99
N CYS A 84 3.58 1.82 16.65
CA CYS A 84 4.39 1.68 17.85
C CYS A 84 3.75 0.74 18.89
N PHE A 85 4.52 -0.25 19.35
CA PHE A 85 4.08 -1.35 20.23
C PHE A 85 2.97 -2.26 19.69
N SER A 86 2.82 -2.37 18.36
CA SER A 86 1.78 -3.19 17.70
C SER A 86 0.33 -2.82 18.08
N ALA A 87 0.12 -1.69 18.74
CA ALA A 87 -1.20 -1.23 19.12
C ALA A 87 -1.91 -0.70 17.86
N LYS A 88 -3.03 -1.32 17.50
CA LYS A 88 -3.97 -0.72 16.55
C LYS A 88 -4.27 0.70 17.01
N ASP A 89 -4.17 1.66 16.11
CA ASP A 89 -4.61 3.02 16.38
C ASP A 89 -6.11 3.00 16.62
N VAL A 90 -6.50 3.07 17.89
CA VAL A 90 -7.90 3.08 18.35
C VAL A 90 -8.45 4.50 18.45
N THR A 91 -7.63 5.52 18.20
CA THR A 91 -8.00 6.93 18.41
C THR A 91 -8.39 7.63 17.11
N ALA A 92 -7.82 7.22 15.97
CA ALA A 92 -8.15 7.74 14.64
C ALA A 92 -8.52 6.60 13.69
N VAL A 93 -9.58 5.85 14.04
CA VAL A 93 -10.08 4.75 13.20
C VAL A 93 -10.73 5.32 11.95
N GLN A 94 -10.21 4.90 10.80
CA GLN A 94 -10.81 5.16 9.50
C GLN A 94 -11.65 3.98 9.02
N VAL A 95 -12.64 4.31 8.20
CA VAL A 95 -13.62 3.40 7.63
C VAL A 95 -13.66 3.60 6.12
N ALA A 96 -13.79 2.51 5.37
CA ALA A 96 -13.99 2.56 3.93
C ALA A 96 -15.07 1.56 3.51
N ASN A 97 -15.86 1.93 2.51
CA ASN A 97 -16.73 1.03 1.78
C ASN A 97 -16.10 0.80 0.40
N LEU A 98 -15.61 -0.42 0.16
CA LEU A 98 -14.92 -0.80 -1.08
C LEU A 98 -15.87 -1.28 -2.18
N GLY A 99 -17.19 -1.10 -2.02
CA GLY A 99 -18.18 -1.55 -3.01
C GLY A 99 -18.17 -3.07 -3.20
N ASP A 100 -17.76 -3.84 -2.19
CA ASP A 100 -17.63 -5.29 -2.29
C ASP A 100 -18.78 -6.04 -1.61
N GLY A 101 -19.82 -5.33 -1.16
CA GLY A 101 -20.98 -5.92 -0.46
C GLY A 101 -20.77 -6.09 1.04
N ASN A 102 -19.60 -5.74 1.57
CA ASN A 102 -19.37 -5.71 3.01
C ASN A 102 -19.87 -4.44 3.71
N GLY A 103 -20.22 -3.41 2.93
CA GLY A 103 -20.51 -2.07 3.43
C GLY A 103 -19.27 -1.42 4.06
N ASP A 104 -19.50 -0.62 5.08
CA ASP A 104 -18.45 0.09 5.81
C ASP A 104 -17.58 -0.86 6.65
N ARG A 105 -16.28 -0.85 6.40
CA ARG A 105 -15.29 -1.63 7.14
C ARG A 105 -14.24 -0.72 7.77
N ASN A 106 -13.92 -0.99 9.03
CA ASN A 106 -12.78 -0.39 9.69
C ASN A 106 -11.49 -0.78 8.95
N GLN A 107 -10.49 0.09 8.99
CA GLN A 107 -9.13 -0.22 8.59
C GLN A 107 -8.64 -1.52 9.23
N THR A 108 -7.77 -2.24 8.52
CA THR A 108 -7.16 -3.45 9.05
C THR A 108 -6.10 -3.09 10.08
N GLU A 109 -5.16 -2.21 9.73
CA GLU A 109 -4.06 -1.75 10.59
C GLU A 109 -3.53 -0.40 10.10
N VAL A 110 -2.63 0.21 10.90
CA VAL A 110 -1.79 1.34 10.49
C VAL A 110 -0.37 0.83 10.33
N MET A 111 0.24 1.14 9.19
CA MET A 111 1.64 0.88 8.91
C MET A 111 2.38 2.22 8.88
N ARG A 112 3.51 2.31 9.58
CA ARG A 112 4.33 3.53 9.69
C ARG A 112 5.70 3.27 9.13
N TYR A 113 6.27 4.27 8.46
CA TYR A 113 7.63 4.19 7.96
C TYR A 113 8.58 3.95 9.13
N ASN A 114 9.44 2.95 9.01
CA ASN A 114 10.24 2.44 10.12
C ASN A 114 11.71 2.85 10.02
N PHE A 115 12.08 3.70 9.06
CA PHE A 115 13.46 4.17 8.87
C PHE A 115 14.51 3.03 8.77
N GLY A 116 14.10 1.85 8.29
CA GLY A 116 14.95 0.65 8.20
C GLY A 116 15.07 -0.14 9.51
N ASN A 117 14.36 0.26 10.57
CA ASN A 117 14.31 -0.43 11.86
C ASN A 117 12.90 -1.01 12.10
N ALA A 118 12.69 -2.27 11.74
CA ALA A 118 11.40 -2.94 11.86
C ALA A 118 10.83 -2.98 13.29
N ASP A 119 11.69 -3.02 14.31
CA ASP A 119 11.27 -3.23 15.70
C ASP A 119 10.74 -1.94 16.33
N ASN A 120 11.46 -0.82 16.15
CA ASN A 120 11.17 0.42 16.88
C ASN A 120 10.98 1.64 15.99
N GLY A 121 11.25 1.54 14.69
CA GLY A 121 11.21 2.68 13.77
C GLY A 121 9.83 3.33 13.66
N ALA A 122 8.76 2.55 13.78
CA ALA A 122 7.40 3.08 13.82
C ALA A 122 7.15 3.99 15.05
N CYS A 123 7.85 3.78 16.17
CA CYS A 123 7.80 4.69 17.32
C CYS A 123 8.54 5.99 17.07
N THR A 124 9.65 5.95 16.32
CA THR A 124 10.36 7.14 15.88
C THR A 124 9.50 7.97 14.94
N GLU A 125 8.78 7.34 14.03
CA GLU A 125 7.88 8.04 13.10
C GLU A 125 6.74 8.77 13.82
N VAL A 126 6.19 8.19 14.89
CA VAL A 126 5.23 8.90 15.73
C VAL A 126 5.81 10.18 16.31
N ILE A 127 7.12 10.27 16.58
CA ILE A 127 7.71 11.49 17.14
C ILE A 127 8.09 12.47 16.02
N ASP A 128 8.74 11.97 14.97
CA ASP A 128 9.42 12.78 13.96
C ASP A 128 8.55 13.07 12.72
N GLY A 129 7.42 12.38 12.59
CA GLY A 129 6.59 12.38 11.40
C GLY A 129 7.18 11.52 10.28
N GLY A 130 6.37 11.22 9.28
CA GLY A 130 6.81 10.39 8.19
C GLY A 130 5.67 9.91 7.31
N ASN A 131 6.03 8.98 6.43
CA ASN A 131 5.05 8.31 5.60
C ASN A 131 4.34 7.25 6.44
N HIS A 132 3.02 7.21 6.40
CA HIS A 132 2.25 6.13 6.98
C HIS A 132 1.06 5.79 6.07
N PHE A 133 0.45 4.63 6.30
CA PHE A 133 -0.76 4.27 5.58
C PHE A 133 -1.68 3.36 6.39
N ARG A 134 -2.94 3.33 5.97
CA ARG A 134 -4.00 2.42 6.42
C ARG A 134 -4.48 1.59 5.24
N TYR A 135 -5.00 0.39 5.50
CA TYR A 135 -5.43 -0.49 4.41
C TYR A 135 -6.67 -1.33 4.70
N TRP A 136 -7.36 -1.69 3.62
CA TRP A 136 -8.61 -2.46 3.59
C TRP A 136 -8.52 -3.53 2.51
N ARG A 137 -9.23 -4.63 2.67
CA ARG A 137 -9.27 -5.71 1.69
C ARG A 137 -10.64 -5.77 1.01
N GLN A 138 -10.62 -5.89 -0.31
CA GLN A 138 -11.81 -6.13 -1.12
C GLN A 138 -12.11 -7.64 -1.17
N ASN A 139 -12.99 -8.11 -0.30
CA ASN A 139 -13.25 -9.54 -0.10
C ASN A 139 -14.74 -9.90 0.13
N GLY A 140 -15.64 -8.96 -0.11
CA GLY A 140 -17.08 -9.22 -0.01
C GLY A 140 -17.66 -9.92 -1.24
N SER A 141 -18.94 -10.29 -1.15
CA SER A 141 -19.63 -11.10 -2.17
C SER A 141 -19.73 -10.43 -3.53
N ASP A 142 -19.73 -9.09 -3.58
CA ASP A 142 -19.99 -8.32 -4.79
C ASP A 142 -18.69 -8.00 -5.53
N ALA A 143 -17.54 -8.08 -4.84
CA ALA A 143 -16.21 -7.96 -5.41
C ALA A 143 -15.15 -8.70 -4.57
N ASN A 144 -15.07 -10.03 -4.68
CA ASN A 144 -14.03 -10.80 -3.97
C ASN A 144 -12.75 -10.93 -4.79
N THR A 145 -12.07 -9.80 -5.04
CA THR A 145 -10.81 -9.76 -5.82
C THR A 145 -9.59 -10.10 -4.97
N GLY A 146 -9.68 -9.93 -3.65
CA GLY A 146 -8.55 -10.03 -2.73
C GLY A 146 -7.63 -8.81 -2.74
N ALA A 147 -7.95 -7.78 -3.56
CA ALA A 147 -7.17 -6.56 -3.64
C ALA A 147 -7.07 -5.83 -2.30
N VAL A 148 -5.94 -5.17 -2.05
CA VAL A 148 -5.72 -4.36 -0.86
C VAL A 148 -5.72 -2.89 -1.26
N PHE A 149 -6.69 -2.13 -0.78
CA PHE A 149 -6.79 -0.68 -0.97
C PHE A 149 -6.09 0.02 0.19
N ILE A 150 -5.27 1.02 -0.13
CA ILE A 150 -4.37 1.67 0.83
C ILE A 150 -4.58 3.18 0.76
N ALA A 151 -4.80 3.82 1.93
CA ALA A 151 -4.74 5.26 2.11
C ALA A 151 -3.36 5.63 2.64
N SER A 152 -2.50 6.17 1.78
CA SER A 152 -1.14 6.60 2.12
C SER A 152 -1.03 8.12 2.19
N SER A 153 -0.33 8.61 3.19
CA SER A 153 0.00 10.03 3.35
C SER A 153 1.36 10.22 4.01
N TYR A 154 1.85 11.45 3.95
CA TYR A 154 3.03 11.89 4.68
C TYR A 154 2.61 12.95 5.70
N GLU A 155 2.95 12.71 6.96
CA GLU A 155 2.55 13.54 8.09
C GLU A 155 3.74 14.30 8.68
N PHE A 156 3.44 15.43 9.29
CA PHE A 156 4.34 16.13 10.18
C PHE A 156 4.57 15.35 11.50
N PRO A 157 5.60 15.72 12.28
CA PRO A 157 5.82 15.23 13.64
C PRO A 157 4.65 15.47 14.61
N LEU A 158 4.71 14.79 15.76
CA LEU A 158 3.73 14.88 16.84
C LEU A 158 3.56 16.30 17.39
N ASP A 159 4.63 17.09 17.43
CA ASP A 159 4.58 18.49 17.90
C ASP A 159 3.73 19.40 16.98
N LYS A 160 3.44 18.93 15.77
CA LYS A 160 2.49 19.49 14.80
C LYS A 160 1.22 18.66 14.67
N SER A 161 0.95 17.81 15.66
CA SER A 161 -0.26 16.98 15.75
C SER A 161 -0.48 16.05 14.56
N HIS A 162 0.58 15.59 13.89
CA HIS A 162 0.49 14.72 12.72
C HIS A 162 -0.38 15.28 11.57
N ASP A 163 -0.40 16.61 11.40
CA ASP A 163 -1.03 17.22 10.22
C ASP A 163 -0.34 16.74 8.93
N ILE A 164 -1.07 16.69 7.83
CA ILE A 164 -0.54 16.23 6.53
C ILE A 164 0.40 17.30 5.99
N VAL A 165 1.58 16.89 5.52
CA VAL A 165 2.53 17.84 4.93
C VAL A 165 2.00 18.41 3.61
N PRO A 166 2.50 19.56 3.14
CA PRO A 166 2.16 20.06 1.81
C PRO A 166 2.41 18.99 0.73
N ASN A 167 1.40 18.76 -0.13
CA ASN A 167 1.35 17.68 -1.12
C ASN A 167 1.44 16.25 -0.53
N GLY A 168 1.13 16.08 0.75
CA GLY A 168 1.43 14.86 1.53
C GLY A 168 0.69 13.59 1.07
N TYR A 169 -0.48 13.69 0.45
CA TYR A 169 -1.16 12.53 -0.12
C TYR A 169 -0.43 11.98 -1.35
N ASN A 170 -0.02 12.85 -2.27
CA ASN A 170 0.70 12.44 -3.47
C ASN A 170 2.13 11.99 -3.11
N LEU A 171 2.81 12.74 -2.22
CA LEU A 171 4.14 12.37 -1.72
C LEU A 171 4.13 11.03 -0.97
N GLY A 172 3.15 10.81 -0.10
CA GLY A 172 3.04 9.55 0.65
C GLY A 172 2.86 8.33 -0.26
N ARG A 173 2.09 8.46 -1.35
CA ARG A 173 1.98 7.40 -2.37
C ARG A 173 3.32 7.20 -3.09
N ASP A 174 3.92 8.29 -3.54
CA ASP A 174 5.06 8.27 -4.44
C ASP A 174 6.38 7.89 -3.73
N TYR A 175 6.51 8.13 -2.44
CA TYR A 175 7.63 7.63 -1.63
C TYR A 175 7.58 6.11 -1.44
N ILE A 176 6.40 5.51 -1.34
CA ILE A 176 6.28 4.04 -1.35
C ILE A 176 6.76 3.49 -2.70
N VAL A 177 6.35 4.11 -3.81
CA VAL A 177 6.84 3.76 -5.15
C VAL A 177 8.36 3.92 -5.24
N GLY A 178 8.91 5.03 -4.72
CA GLY A 178 10.35 5.25 -4.66
C GLY A 178 11.12 4.25 -3.80
N ASN A 179 10.54 3.79 -2.68
CA ASN A 179 11.11 2.71 -1.86
C ASN A 179 11.19 1.39 -2.63
N ILE A 180 10.25 1.12 -3.53
CA ILE A 180 10.24 -0.07 -4.39
C ILE A 180 11.29 0.06 -5.50
N THR A 181 11.31 1.18 -6.21
CA THR A 181 12.19 1.37 -7.38
C THR A 181 13.61 1.77 -7.03
N LYS A 182 13.86 2.19 -5.79
CA LYS A 182 15.10 2.83 -5.35
C LYS A 182 15.43 4.08 -6.17
N SER A 183 14.41 4.82 -6.58
CA SER A 183 14.53 6.05 -7.36
C SER A 183 13.50 7.10 -6.93
N THR A 184 13.78 8.37 -7.22
CA THR A 184 12.82 9.45 -6.98
C THR A 184 11.69 9.39 -8.01
N VAL A 185 10.46 9.53 -7.54
CA VAL A 185 9.28 9.75 -8.39
C VAL A 185 9.09 11.26 -8.58
N PRO A 186 9.01 11.76 -9.82
CA PRO A 186 8.75 13.17 -10.09
C PRO A 186 7.26 13.49 -9.88
N THR A 187 6.80 13.53 -8.63
CA THR A 187 5.39 13.61 -8.24
C THR A 187 4.57 14.65 -9.00
N LEU A 188 5.14 15.85 -9.25
CA LEU A 188 4.43 16.94 -9.92
C LEU A 188 4.34 16.77 -11.45
N ASP A 189 5.17 15.92 -12.03
CA ASP A 189 5.23 15.68 -13.48
C ASP A 189 4.53 14.36 -13.86
N LEU A 190 3.92 13.65 -12.90
CA LEU A 190 3.14 12.45 -13.17
C LEU A 190 1.90 12.80 -14.00
N THR A 191 1.69 12.07 -15.09
CA THR A 191 0.50 12.21 -15.94
C THR A 191 -0.35 10.95 -15.89
N GLN A 192 -1.62 11.11 -16.29
CA GLN A 192 -2.62 10.03 -16.32
C GLN A 192 -2.28 8.89 -17.31
N ASP A 193 -1.27 9.08 -18.16
CA ASP A 193 -0.86 8.13 -19.19
C ASP A 193 0.18 7.13 -18.67
N GLY A 194 -0.22 6.35 -17.67
CA GLY A 194 0.40 5.06 -17.35
C GLY A 194 1.88 5.13 -17.02
N ALA A 195 2.30 6.05 -16.14
CA ALA A 195 3.64 5.97 -15.55
C ALA A 195 3.83 4.56 -14.98
N ARG A 196 4.84 3.85 -15.51
CA ARG A 196 5.16 2.48 -15.13
C ARG A 196 6.46 2.45 -14.37
N TYR A 197 6.42 1.80 -13.23
CA TYR A 197 7.58 1.59 -12.39
C TYR A 197 7.72 0.10 -12.09
N SER A 198 8.94 -0.33 -11.80
CA SER A 198 9.19 -1.68 -11.31
C SER A 198 10.42 -1.68 -10.41
N GLY A 199 10.43 -2.56 -9.42
CA GLY A 199 11.58 -2.70 -8.54
C GLY A 199 11.47 -3.94 -7.66
N ALA A 200 12.56 -4.24 -6.98
CA ALA A 200 12.64 -5.38 -6.08
C ALA A 200 12.96 -4.92 -4.65
N THR A 201 12.31 -5.56 -3.68
CA THR A 201 12.57 -5.37 -2.25
C THR A 201 12.68 -6.72 -1.56
N SER A 202 13.30 -6.75 -0.38
CA SER A 202 13.48 -7.99 0.37
C SER A 202 13.33 -7.76 1.86
N TYR A 203 12.79 -8.77 2.56
CA TYR A 203 12.75 -8.82 4.02
C TYR A 203 12.65 -10.27 4.49
N GLY A 204 13.34 -10.62 5.58
CA GLY A 204 13.27 -11.96 6.18
C GLY A 204 13.57 -13.10 5.20
N GLY A 205 14.47 -12.89 4.23
CA GLY A 205 14.84 -13.87 3.19
C GLY A 205 13.83 -14.02 2.04
N TYR A 206 12.73 -13.28 2.04
CA TYR A 206 11.84 -13.15 0.89
C TYR A 206 12.30 -12.01 -0.01
N THR A 207 12.13 -12.20 -1.33
CA THR A 207 12.32 -11.16 -2.34
C THR A 207 11.04 -10.98 -3.12
N TYR A 208 10.60 -9.73 -3.24
CA TYR A 208 9.39 -9.31 -3.92
C TYR A 208 9.77 -8.47 -5.13
N ASN A 209 9.29 -8.85 -6.31
CA ASN A 209 9.29 -7.97 -7.48
C ASN A 209 7.92 -7.30 -7.57
N THR A 210 7.89 -5.98 -7.72
CA THR A 210 6.64 -5.23 -7.86
C THR A 210 6.65 -4.48 -9.19
N THR A 211 5.57 -4.62 -9.96
CA THR A 211 5.27 -3.71 -11.07
C THR A 211 4.17 -2.75 -10.66
N ILE A 212 4.27 -1.50 -11.11
CA ILE A 212 3.44 -0.41 -10.65
C ILE A 212 2.92 0.33 -11.87
N ASN A 213 1.61 0.51 -11.95
CA ASN A 213 0.96 1.31 -12.98
C ASN A 213 0.14 2.40 -12.30
N TYR A 214 0.38 3.66 -12.66
CA TYR A 214 -0.50 4.75 -12.27
C TYR A 214 -1.74 4.74 -13.16
N VAL A 215 -2.92 4.82 -12.53
CA VAL A 215 -4.21 4.89 -13.21
C VAL A 215 -5.00 6.10 -12.73
N SER A 216 -5.86 6.63 -13.60
CA SER A 216 -6.86 7.64 -13.25
C SER A 216 -8.26 7.03 -13.24
N GLY A 217 -9.26 7.80 -12.82
CA GLY A 217 -10.67 7.41 -12.83
C GLY A 217 -11.20 6.89 -11.48
N LEU A 218 -10.34 6.30 -10.66
CA LEU A 218 -10.67 5.84 -9.30
C LEU A 218 -10.81 7.00 -8.30
N LEU A 219 -10.02 8.06 -8.50
CA LEU A 219 -10.03 9.29 -7.70
C LEU A 219 -10.22 10.49 -8.62
N SER A 220 -10.93 11.49 -8.15
CA SER A 220 -11.00 12.79 -8.81
C SER A 220 -9.77 13.62 -8.48
N ASN A 221 -9.21 14.34 -9.46
CA ASN A 221 -8.20 15.37 -9.23
C ASN A 221 -8.89 16.60 -8.60
N THR A 222 -8.92 16.69 -7.27
CA THR A 222 -9.74 17.67 -6.54
C THR A 222 -9.24 17.96 -5.12
N SER A 223 -9.61 19.11 -4.56
CA SER A 223 -9.59 19.38 -3.11
C SER A 223 -10.95 19.17 -2.45
N ILE A 224 -12.02 18.97 -3.21
CA ILE A 224 -13.39 18.91 -2.68
C ILE A 224 -13.60 17.58 -1.96
N GLY A 225 -13.98 17.65 -0.68
CA GLY A 225 -14.23 16.46 0.14
C GLY A 225 -12.97 15.71 0.55
N ILE A 226 -11.78 16.24 0.27
CA ILE A 226 -10.50 15.68 0.73
C ILE A 226 -10.14 16.30 2.08
N ASN A 227 -9.79 15.46 3.05
CA ASN A 227 -9.36 15.88 4.38
C ASN A 227 -8.04 16.67 4.30
N HIS A 228 -7.81 17.61 5.22
CA HIS A 228 -6.62 18.48 5.22
C HIS A 228 -6.40 19.30 3.94
N ASN A 229 -7.41 19.44 3.07
CA ASN A 229 -7.23 20.07 1.76
C ASN A 229 -6.55 21.44 1.79
N ALA A 230 -6.92 22.31 2.74
CA ALA A 230 -6.39 23.66 2.87
C ALA A 230 -4.94 23.72 3.40
N THR A 231 -4.45 22.66 4.05
CA THR A 231 -3.08 22.62 4.61
C THR A 231 -2.10 21.92 3.70
N VAL A 232 -2.59 21.11 2.75
CA VAL A 232 -1.75 20.35 1.81
C VAL A 232 -1.48 21.07 0.49
N GLU A 233 -2.07 22.24 0.26
CA GLU A 233 -1.85 23.03 -0.95
C GLU A 233 -0.39 23.50 -1.09
N ILE A 234 0.13 23.51 -2.32
CA ILE A 234 1.44 24.10 -2.66
C ILE A 234 1.32 25.05 -3.85
N PRO A 235 2.18 26.08 -3.95
CA PRO A 235 2.16 27.01 -5.08
C PRO A 235 2.29 26.26 -6.42
N GLY A 236 1.35 26.51 -7.34
CA GLY A 236 1.33 25.90 -8.66
C GLY A 236 0.62 24.54 -8.76
N VAL A 237 0.16 23.97 -7.63
CA VAL A 237 -0.67 22.76 -7.60
C VAL A 237 -2.01 23.10 -6.97
N THR A 238 -3.08 23.01 -7.76
CA THR A 238 -4.39 23.52 -7.36
C THR A 238 -5.17 22.58 -6.45
N ASN A 239 -4.90 21.27 -6.48
CA ASN A 239 -5.69 20.25 -5.81
C ASN A 239 -4.88 19.45 -4.79
N ALA A 240 -5.53 19.07 -3.68
CA ALA A 240 -4.96 18.26 -2.62
C ALA A 240 -4.52 16.86 -3.08
N VAL A 241 -5.22 16.31 -4.07
CA VAL A 241 -4.85 15.04 -4.74
C VAL A 241 -4.87 15.23 -6.25
N ASP A 242 -3.97 14.54 -6.94
CA ASP A 242 -3.81 14.59 -8.40
C ASP A 242 -4.78 13.66 -9.17
N GLY A 243 -5.58 12.86 -8.44
CA GLY A 243 -6.53 11.89 -8.99
C GLY A 243 -5.90 10.59 -9.48
N LEU A 244 -4.60 10.38 -9.23
CA LEU A 244 -3.90 9.16 -9.61
C LEU A 244 -3.90 8.14 -8.46
N VAL A 245 -4.06 6.87 -8.82
CA VAL A 245 -3.89 5.72 -7.94
C VAL A 245 -2.75 4.85 -8.46
N ALA A 246 -1.82 4.46 -7.60
CA ALA A 246 -0.74 3.55 -7.98
C ALA A 246 -1.18 2.10 -7.74
N VAL A 247 -1.28 1.31 -8.82
CA VAL A 247 -1.69 -0.11 -8.77
C VAL A 247 -0.44 -0.98 -8.81
N PHE A 248 -0.23 -1.75 -7.75
CA PHE A 248 0.89 -2.66 -7.56
C PHE A 248 0.47 -4.08 -7.92
N GLU A 249 1.31 -4.79 -8.68
CA GLU A 249 1.24 -6.23 -8.86
C GLU A 249 2.54 -6.83 -8.34
N VAL A 250 2.44 -7.66 -7.31
CA VAL A 250 3.57 -8.14 -6.50
C VAL A 250 3.76 -9.64 -6.70
N SER A 251 4.99 -10.05 -7.03
CA SER A 251 5.37 -11.46 -7.13
C SER A 251 6.53 -11.78 -6.20
N ILE A 252 6.50 -12.93 -5.55
CA ILE A 252 7.59 -13.44 -4.72
C ILE A 252 8.58 -14.16 -5.63
N THR A 253 9.74 -13.55 -5.84
CA THR A 253 10.81 -14.08 -6.71
C THR A 253 11.93 -14.77 -5.94
N GLY A 254 11.96 -14.62 -4.61
CA GLY A 254 12.90 -15.31 -3.73
C GLY A 254 12.23 -15.68 -2.41
N ARG A 255 12.61 -16.83 -1.85
CA ARG A 255 12.12 -17.33 -0.55
C ARG A 255 13.28 -17.88 0.28
N PRO A 256 13.17 -17.92 1.62
CA PRO A 256 14.15 -18.58 2.48
C PRO A 256 14.25 -20.08 2.18
N ASP A 257 15.45 -20.65 2.33
CA ASP A 257 15.69 -22.07 2.14
C ASP A 257 14.72 -22.92 2.98
N GLY A 258 14.19 -24.00 2.38
CA GLY A 258 13.23 -24.90 3.04
C GLY A 258 11.76 -24.47 2.99
N THR A 259 11.45 -23.28 2.45
CA THR A 259 10.05 -22.87 2.22
C THR A 259 9.60 -23.30 0.82
N THR A 260 8.84 -24.39 0.72
CA THR A 260 8.24 -24.81 -0.56
C THR A 260 7.06 -23.91 -0.89
N ALA A 261 6.97 -23.45 -2.14
CA ALA A 261 5.75 -22.81 -2.64
C ALA A 261 4.60 -23.82 -2.52
N SER A 262 3.50 -23.46 -1.85
CA SER A 262 2.28 -24.28 -1.90
C SER A 262 1.80 -24.31 -3.35
N PRO A 263 1.81 -25.46 -4.03
CA PRO A 263 1.27 -25.54 -5.38
C PRO A 263 -0.25 -25.38 -5.28
N ALA A 264 -0.82 -24.49 -6.08
CA ALA A 264 -2.24 -24.54 -6.35
C ALA A 264 -2.58 -25.93 -6.95
N ASN A 265 -3.32 -26.72 -6.18
CA ASN A 265 -4.09 -27.89 -6.57
C ASN A 265 -3.40 -28.87 -7.56
N SER A 266 -2.62 -29.81 -7.02
CA SER A 266 -2.48 -31.13 -7.65
C SER A 266 -2.57 -32.23 -6.60
N ARG A 267 -3.51 -33.15 -6.81
CA ARG A 267 -3.80 -34.29 -5.94
C ARG A 267 -2.68 -35.32 -6.05
N SER A 268 -2.17 -35.73 -4.88
CA SER A 268 -1.62 -37.05 -4.48
C SER A 268 -0.54 -37.70 -5.38
N MET A 269 0.62 -38.00 -4.76
CA MET A 269 1.09 -39.38 -4.53
C MET A 269 2.20 -39.42 -3.46
N SER A 270 1.85 -39.98 -2.30
CA SER A 270 2.58 -40.94 -1.44
C SER A 270 4.14 -40.99 -1.36
N ALA A 271 4.60 -40.76 -0.12
CA ALA A 271 5.49 -41.59 0.73
C ALA A 271 7.04 -41.45 0.75
N SER A 272 7.49 -41.26 2.01
CA SER A 272 8.57 -41.95 2.75
C SER A 272 9.97 -41.34 2.92
N ALA A 273 10.20 -40.86 4.15
CA ALA A 273 11.15 -41.37 5.16
C ALA A 273 12.63 -40.89 5.18
N THR A 274 12.97 -40.21 6.30
CA THR A 274 14.22 -40.24 7.14
C THR A 274 15.53 -39.74 6.49
N THR A 275 16.41 -38.91 7.07
CA THR A 275 17.07 -38.94 8.39
C THR A 275 17.81 -37.62 8.69
N SER A 276 17.98 -37.39 10.00
CA SER A 276 18.83 -36.46 10.77
C SER A 276 20.17 -35.96 10.21
N GLY A 277 20.56 -34.75 10.64
CA GLY A 277 21.95 -34.43 10.99
C GLY A 277 22.32 -32.95 10.95
N GLY A 278 22.91 -32.43 12.04
CA GLY A 278 23.96 -31.42 11.95
C GLY A 278 23.56 -29.96 12.17
N SER A 279 23.64 -29.55 13.43
CA SER A 279 23.92 -28.17 13.88
C SER A 279 25.16 -27.59 13.23
N GLU A 280 25.12 -26.32 12.81
CA GLU A 280 26.30 -25.44 12.87
C GLU A 280 25.88 -23.97 13.01
N ASP A 281 26.49 -23.38 14.03
CA ASP A 281 26.50 -22.00 14.46
C ASP A 281 27.27 -21.15 13.42
N GLY A 282 26.77 -19.94 13.14
CA GLY A 282 27.30 -19.11 12.06
C GLY A 282 26.71 -17.72 11.98
N THR A 283 26.89 -16.90 13.02
CA THR A 283 27.00 -15.44 12.81
C THR A 283 28.25 -15.15 11.97
N PRO A 284 28.18 -14.27 10.95
CA PRO A 284 28.59 -12.89 11.24
C PRO A 284 27.85 -11.79 10.45
N THR A 285 27.59 -10.69 11.16
CA THR A 285 27.75 -9.27 10.77
C THR A 285 27.65 -8.88 9.29
N THR A 286 26.72 -7.96 8.95
CA THR A 286 27.00 -6.51 8.79
C THR A 286 25.76 -5.84 8.18
N TYR A 287 25.18 -4.90 8.92
CA TYR A 287 24.15 -4.00 8.41
C TYR A 287 24.81 -3.01 7.46
N ALA A 288 24.43 -3.04 6.18
CA ALA A 288 24.71 -1.96 5.25
C ALA A 288 23.80 -0.78 5.60
N PRO A 289 24.31 0.46 5.73
CA PRO A 289 23.43 1.61 5.91
C PRO A 289 22.72 1.89 4.58
N SER A 290 21.40 1.77 4.57
CA SER A 290 20.59 2.36 3.50
C SER A 290 20.75 3.88 3.57
N LEU A 291 21.18 4.48 2.46
CA LEU A 291 21.22 5.93 2.28
C LEU A 291 19.81 6.51 2.49
N ALA A 292 19.54 6.99 3.71
CA ALA A 292 18.48 7.94 3.95
C ALA A 292 18.92 9.25 3.29
N PHE A 293 18.31 9.62 2.18
CA PHE A 293 18.36 10.98 1.65
C PHE A 293 17.60 11.87 2.62
N MET A 294 18.29 12.38 3.65
CA MET A 294 17.84 13.55 4.40
C MET A 294 17.85 14.75 3.45
N TYR A 295 16.69 15.16 2.97
CA TYR A 295 16.53 16.51 2.43
C TYR A 295 16.38 17.48 3.59
N THR A 296 17.43 18.23 3.88
CA THR A 296 17.33 19.50 4.58
C THR A 296 16.58 20.47 3.66
N ILE A 297 15.34 20.82 4.04
CA ILE A 297 14.64 21.97 3.47
C ILE A 297 15.45 23.20 3.88
N THR A 298 16.34 23.64 3.00
CA THR A 298 17.10 24.88 3.21
C THR A 298 16.14 26.03 2.90
N GLY A 299 15.86 26.84 3.93
CA GLY A 299 14.89 27.92 3.87
C GLY A 299 15.13 28.89 2.72
N MET A 300 14.06 29.19 1.98
CA MET A 300 13.99 30.40 1.18
C MET A 300 13.98 31.61 2.12
N ILE A 301 15.12 32.31 2.19
CA ILE A 301 15.18 33.67 2.71
C ILE A 301 14.45 34.55 1.70
N LEU A 302 13.27 35.05 2.09
CA LEU A 302 12.57 36.13 1.41
C LEU A 302 13.35 37.43 1.62
N THR A 303 14.17 37.83 0.65
CA THR A 303 14.77 39.17 0.64
C THR A 303 13.70 40.17 0.22
N ILE A 304 13.10 40.84 1.20
CA ILE A 304 12.29 42.05 0.95
C ILE A 304 13.26 43.16 0.55
N ALA A 305 13.29 43.50 -0.74
CA ALA A 305 13.94 44.71 -1.21
C ALA A 305 13.11 45.93 -0.78
N LEU A 306 13.54 46.59 0.28
CA LEU A 306 13.10 47.95 0.60
C LEU A 306 13.70 48.91 -0.43
N GLY A 307 12.92 49.25 -1.45
CA GLY A 307 13.22 50.37 -2.32
C GLY A 307 12.92 51.69 -1.58
N GLN A 308 13.96 52.37 -1.10
CA GLN A 308 13.89 53.80 -0.83
C GLN A 308 13.95 54.56 -2.16
N GLN A 309 12.98 55.45 -2.41
CA GLN A 309 13.20 56.70 -3.14
C GLN A 309 12.28 57.82 -2.63
N GLY A 310 12.89 58.95 -2.25
CA GLY A 310 12.34 60.32 -2.12
C GLY A 310 11.43 60.54 -0.91
N TRP A 311 11.69 61.46 0.03
CA TRP A 311 12.45 62.72 0.05
C TRP A 311 13.16 62.89 1.39
#